data_AF-A0A090QFT4-F1
#
_entry.id   AF-A0A090QFT4-F1
#
_cell.length_a   1.000
_cell.length_b   1.000
_cell.length_c   1.000
_cell.angle_alpha   90.00
_cell.angle_beta   90.00
_cell.angle_gamma   90.00
#
_symmetry.space_group_name_H-M   'P 1'
#
loop_
_entity.id
_entity.type
_entity.pdbx_description
1 polymer ?
#
loop_
_entity_poly.entity_id
_entity_poly.type
_entity_poly.pdbx_seq_one_letter_code
_entity_poly.pdbx_strand_id
1 'polypeptide(L)'
;MLGDDANGTQIWPQIGGEIDIMEYRGQDPTIVLGSVHGPGYSGGNAVTKSYDLVNDRFDTDFHIFGIEWGGPDYINYYVDDVLYNQITPDDVNGEWVFNDNDFYIIMNLAVGGSFVGAPTQQTVFPQTMYVDYIRIYE
;
A
#
# COMPACT_ATOMS: atom_id res chain seq x y z
N MET A 1 3.33 2.29 -4.08
CA MET A 1 3.78 2.73 -5.42
C MET A 1 3.29 4.13 -5.61
N LEU A 2 4.09 5.00 -6.22
CA LEU A 2 3.78 6.41 -6.37
C LEU A 2 3.79 6.78 -7.85
N GLY A 3 2.75 7.47 -8.30
CA GLY A 3 2.69 7.94 -9.69
C GLY A 3 3.77 9.00 -9.99
N ASP A 4 4.12 9.13 -11.27
CA ASP A 4 5.09 10.11 -11.74
C ASP A 4 4.60 11.56 -11.54
N ASP A 5 5.45 12.39 -10.95
CA ASP A 5 5.13 13.80 -10.66
C ASP A 5 5.21 14.73 -11.88
N ALA A 6 5.41 14.15 -13.06
CA ALA A 6 5.57 14.82 -14.33
C ALA A 6 6.65 15.91 -14.26
N ASN A 7 7.84 15.53 -13.77
CA ASN A 7 8.98 16.42 -13.52
C ASN A 7 8.68 17.55 -12.52
N GLY A 8 7.95 17.21 -11.45
CA GLY A 8 7.57 18.13 -10.36
C GLY A 8 6.51 19.16 -10.73
N THR A 9 5.77 18.95 -11.82
CA THR A 9 4.67 19.85 -12.22
C THR A 9 3.36 19.51 -11.54
N GLN A 10 3.24 18.29 -11.01
CA GLN A 10 2.09 17.84 -10.23
C GLN A 10 2.50 17.67 -8.76
N ILE A 11 1.51 17.78 -7.86
CA ILE A 11 1.68 17.58 -6.41
C ILE A 11 0.82 16.39 -6.02
N TRP A 12 1.23 15.61 -5.03
CA TRP A 12 0.39 14.52 -4.52
C TRP A 12 -0.93 15.08 -3.93
N PRO A 13 -2.09 14.43 -4.17
CA PRO A 13 -2.29 13.14 -4.83
C PRO A 13 -2.54 13.23 -6.35
N GLN A 14 -2.29 14.38 -7.00
CA GLN A 14 -2.52 14.57 -8.44
C GLN A 14 -1.48 13.92 -9.35
N ILE A 15 -0.34 13.47 -8.84
CA ILE A 15 0.77 12.83 -9.59
C ILE A 15 0.44 11.46 -10.22
N GLY A 16 -0.84 11.18 -10.52
CA GLY A 16 -1.31 9.88 -10.94
C GLY A 16 -1.75 8.96 -9.78
N GLY A 17 -1.65 9.43 -8.54
CA GLY A 17 -2.11 8.73 -7.34
C GLY A 17 -1.02 7.91 -6.64
N GLU A 18 -1.46 7.10 -5.69
CA GLU A 18 -0.63 6.19 -4.91
C GLU A 18 -1.36 4.86 -4.71
N ILE A 19 -0.63 3.75 -4.84
CA ILE A 19 -1.13 2.39 -4.63
C ILE A 19 -0.26 1.74 -3.56
N ASP A 20 -0.77 1.59 -2.35
CA ASP A 20 -0.06 0.93 -1.27
C ASP A 20 -0.30 -0.57 -1.35
N ILE A 21 0.65 -1.30 -1.93
CA ILE A 21 0.59 -2.76 -2.05
C ILE A 21 0.48 -3.41 -0.66
N MET A 22 1.24 -2.87 0.31
CA MET A 22 1.23 -3.31 1.69
C MET A 22 1.70 -2.17 2.59
N GLU A 23 0.86 -1.78 3.54
CA GLU A 23 1.27 -1.07 4.75
C GLU A 23 1.10 -1.97 5.98
N TYR A 24 2.10 -1.97 6.85
CA TYR A 24 2.14 -2.78 8.07
C TYR A 24 2.37 -1.88 9.28
N ARG A 25 1.58 -2.09 10.34
CA ARG A 25 1.69 -1.37 11.61
C ARG A 25 2.23 -2.33 12.66
N GLY A 26 3.43 -2.08 13.18
CA GLY A 26 4.08 -2.99 14.14
C GLY A 26 3.30 -3.24 15.44
N GLN A 27 2.34 -2.38 15.80
CA GLN A 27 1.41 -2.63 16.92
C GLN A 27 0.30 -3.65 16.62
N ASP A 28 0.02 -3.92 15.34
CA ASP A 28 -1.06 -4.80 14.87
C ASP A 28 -0.47 -5.87 13.92
N PRO A 29 0.35 -6.82 14.44
CA PRO A 29 1.25 -7.63 13.62
C PRO A 29 0.57 -8.69 12.74
N THR A 30 -0.74 -8.88 12.90
CA THR A 30 -1.55 -9.82 12.10
C THR A 30 -2.26 -9.11 10.94
N ILE A 31 -2.16 -7.78 10.84
CA ILE A 31 -2.94 -6.99 9.89
C ILE A 31 -2.00 -6.25 8.93
N VAL A 32 -2.33 -6.32 7.65
CA VAL A 32 -1.80 -5.45 6.60
C VAL A 32 -2.92 -4.68 5.93
N LEU A 33 -2.56 -3.56 5.31
CA LEU A 33 -3.47 -2.67 4.63
C LEU A 33 -3.06 -2.54 3.17
N GLY A 34 -4.04 -2.62 2.28
CA GLY A 34 -3.92 -2.25 0.88
C GLY A 34 -4.77 -1.01 0.62
N SER A 35 -4.18 0.03 0.04
CA SER A 35 -4.83 1.33 -0.15
C SER A 35 -4.62 1.87 -1.55
N VAL A 36 -5.56 2.69 -1.99
CA VAL A 36 -5.34 3.65 -3.08
C VAL A 36 -5.58 5.08 -2.58
N HIS A 37 -4.74 6.00 -3.02
CA HIS A 37 -4.92 7.43 -2.84
C HIS A 37 -5.02 8.15 -4.18
N GLY A 38 -5.99 9.05 -4.29
CA GLY A 38 -6.16 9.90 -5.46
C GLY A 38 -6.89 11.20 -5.13
N PRO A 39 -7.11 12.07 -6.14
CA PRO A 39 -7.82 13.32 -5.97
C PRO A 39 -9.24 13.09 -5.43
N GLY A 40 -9.48 13.51 -4.17
CA GLY A 40 -10.77 13.35 -3.48
C GLY A 40 -10.84 12.16 -2.51
N TYR A 41 -9.82 11.30 -2.47
CA TYR A 41 -9.75 10.13 -1.58
C TYR A 41 -8.29 9.84 -1.20
N SER A 42 -7.68 10.73 -0.40
CA SER A 42 -6.27 10.61 -0.01
C SER A 42 -6.04 10.86 1.49
N GLY A 43 -4.83 10.56 1.97
CA GLY A 43 -4.48 10.65 3.37
C GLY A 43 -5.40 9.77 4.22
N GLY A 44 -5.98 10.32 5.29
CA GLY A 44 -6.94 9.59 6.14
C GLY A 44 -8.28 9.22 5.45
N ASN A 45 -8.51 9.68 4.22
CA ASN A 45 -9.69 9.35 3.41
C ASN A 45 -9.37 8.43 2.22
N ALA A 46 -8.22 7.74 2.24
CA ALA A 46 -7.91 6.75 1.23
C ALA A 46 -8.99 5.66 1.17
N VAL A 47 -9.11 5.02 0.01
CA VAL A 47 -9.88 3.77 -0.06
C VAL A 47 -8.95 2.65 0.35
N THR A 48 -9.18 2.12 1.55
CA THR A 48 -8.31 1.13 2.21
C THR A 48 -9.10 -0.11 2.58
N LYS A 49 -8.45 -1.28 2.43
CA LYS A 49 -8.93 -2.55 2.98
C LYS A 49 -7.83 -3.22 3.79
N SER A 50 -8.23 -3.86 4.89
CA SER A 50 -7.35 -4.68 5.71
C SER A 50 -7.45 -6.16 5.36
N TYR A 51 -6.34 -6.86 5.44
CA TYR A 51 -6.28 -8.31 5.52
C TYR A 51 -5.77 -8.74 6.90
N ASP A 52 -6.47 -9.71 7.52
CA ASP A 52 -6.11 -10.26 8.83
C ASP A 52 -5.61 -11.70 8.66
N LEU A 53 -4.35 -11.92 9.02
CA LEU A 53 -3.69 -13.21 8.98
C LEU A 53 -4.05 -14.01 10.25
N VAL A 54 -4.91 -15.01 10.07
CA VAL A 54 -5.44 -15.78 11.20
C VAL A 54 -4.44 -16.83 11.68
N ASN A 55 -4.22 -16.85 13.00
CA ASN A 55 -3.31 -17.78 13.70
C ASN A 55 -1.82 -17.62 13.38
N ASP A 56 -1.41 -16.51 12.78
CA ASP A 56 -0.01 -16.21 12.48
C ASP A 56 0.25 -14.70 12.50
N ARG A 57 1.48 -14.26 12.18
CA ARG A 57 1.89 -12.86 12.11
C ARG A 57 2.77 -12.60 10.89
N PHE A 58 2.73 -11.38 10.37
CA PHE A 58 3.54 -11.02 9.21
C PHE A 58 5.03 -10.83 9.52
N ASP A 59 5.40 -10.72 10.80
CA ASP A 59 6.77 -10.53 11.24
C ASP A 59 7.49 -11.83 11.66
N THR A 60 6.88 -12.99 11.41
CA THR A 60 7.44 -14.31 11.77
C THR A 60 7.96 -15.13 10.59
N ASP A 61 7.52 -14.85 9.36
CA ASP A 61 8.02 -15.50 8.13
C ASP A 61 7.90 -14.56 6.91
N PHE A 62 8.43 -14.99 5.76
CA PHE A 62 8.22 -14.32 4.49
C PHE A 62 6.80 -14.57 3.96
N HIS A 63 6.18 -13.50 3.47
CA HIS A 63 4.89 -13.52 2.79
C HIS A 63 4.98 -12.83 1.43
N ILE A 64 4.11 -13.21 0.51
CA ILE A 64 4.01 -12.60 -0.81
C ILE A 64 2.89 -11.57 -0.80
N PHE A 65 3.25 -10.31 -0.94
CA PHE A 65 2.32 -9.21 -1.15
C PHE A 65 2.32 -8.83 -2.63
N GLY A 66 1.14 -8.70 -3.20
CA GLY A 66 1.03 -8.41 -4.62
C GLY A 66 -0.23 -7.63 -4.95
N ILE A 67 -0.17 -6.97 -6.10
CA ILE A 67 -1.36 -6.47 -6.78
C ILE A 67 -1.43 -7.04 -8.18
N GLU A 68 -2.65 -7.15 -8.68
CA GLU A 68 -2.90 -7.27 -10.12
C GLU A 68 -3.62 -5.99 -10.53
N TRP A 69 -2.96 -5.24 -11.42
CA TRP A 69 -3.49 -3.99 -11.93
C TRP A 69 -4.13 -4.24 -13.29
N GLY A 70 -5.45 -4.19 -13.34
CA GLY A 70 -6.26 -4.41 -14.54
C GLY A 70 -6.30 -3.20 -15.48
N GLY A 71 -5.33 -2.30 -15.42
CA GLY A 71 -5.38 -1.01 -16.11
C GLY A 71 -6.52 -0.14 -15.55
N PRO A 72 -7.49 0.30 -16.38
CA PRO A 72 -8.47 1.28 -15.93
C PRO A 72 -9.59 0.70 -15.05
N ASP A 73 -9.69 -0.61 -14.95
CA ASP A 73 -10.89 -1.27 -14.43
C ASP A 73 -10.79 -1.57 -12.93
N TYR A 74 -9.62 -2.00 -12.45
CA TYR A 74 -9.45 -2.43 -11.07
C TYR A 74 -7.99 -2.51 -10.61
N ILE A 75 -7.83 -2.52 -9.29
CA ILE A 75 -6.63 -2.97 -8.59
C ILE A 75 -7.06 -4.08 -7.62
N ASN A 76 -6.57 -5.29 -7.85
CA ASN A 76 -6.75 -6.44 -6.97
C ASN A 76 -5.56 -6.55 -6.03
N TYR A 77 -5.80 -6.89 -4.76
CA TYR A 77 -4.77 -7.05 -3.74
C TYR A 77 -4.71 -8.48 -3.22
N TYR A 78 -3.48 -8.96 -3.05
CA TYR A 78 -3.19 -10.33 -2.69
C TYR A 78 -2.24 -10.41 -1.49
N VAL A 79 -2.47 -11.40 -0.64
CA VAL A 79 -1.52 -11.92 0.36
C VAL A 79 -1.43 -13.42 0.16
N ASP A 80 -0.24 -13.95 -0.13
CA ASP A 80 0.00 -15.41 -0.32
C ASP A 80 -0.99 -16.06 -1.30
N ASP A 81 -1.15 -15.47 -2.49
CA ASP A 81 -2.08 -15.86 -3.55
C ASP A 81 -3.59 -15.73 -3.19
N VAL A 82 -3.94 -15.22 -2.00
CA VAL A 82 -5.31 -14.95 -1.60
C VAL A 82 -5.72 -13.54 -2.01
N LEU A 83 -6.64 -13.44 -2.99
CA LEU A 83 -7.34 -12.19 -3.31
C LEU A 83 -8.21 -11.78 -2.11
N TYR A 84 -7.87 -10.68 -1.47
CA TYR A 84 -8.62 -10.19 -0.31
C TYR A 84 -9.36 -8.87 -0.56
N ASN A 85 -9.00 -8.16 -1.63
CA ASN A 85 -9.62 -6.90 -1.97
C ASN A 85 -9.56 -6.63 -3.47
N GLN A 86 -10.59 -5.96 -3.96
CA GLN A 86 -10.64 -5.35 -5.27
C GLN A 86 -11.11 -3.91 -5.07
N ILE A 87 -10.40 -2.96 -5.67
CA ILE A 87 -10.80 -1.56 -5.72
C ILE A 87 -11.01 -1.17 -7.18
N THR A 88 -12.17 -0.60 -7.46
CA THR A 88 -12.60 -0.16 -8.79
C THR A 88 -12.86 1.35 -8.81
N PRO A 89 -13.05 1.97 -9.99
CA PRO A 89 -13.48 3.36 -10.08
C PRO A 89 -14.78 3.69 -9.34
N ASP A 90 -15.68 2.71 -9.16
CA ASP A 90 -16.96 2.93 -8.45
C ASP A 90 -16.79 2.99 -6.92
N ASP A 91 -15.65 2.54 -6.39
CA ASP A 91 -15.35 2.56 -4.95
C ASP A 91 -14.76 3.90 -4.47
N VAL A 92 -14.36 4.77 -5.41
CA VAL A 92 -13.69 6.04 -5.08
C VAL A 92 -14.67 7.22 -5.16
N ASN A 93 -14.55 8.16 -4.22
CA ASN A 93 -15.38 9.38 -4.17
C ASN A 93 -14.83 10.53 -5.04
N GLY A 94 -13.87 10.25 -5.93
CA GLY A 94 -13.13 11.25 -6.67
C GLY A 94 -12.65 10.74 -8.02
N GLU A 95 -11.64 11.40 -8.58
CA GLU A 95 -11.10 11.02 -9.90
C GLU A 95 -10.29 9.73 -9.81
N TRP A 96 -10.66 8.73 -10.60
CA TRP A 96 -9.86 7.52 -10.75
C TRP A 96 -8.62 7.82 -11.63
N VAL A 97 -7.43 7.71 -11.05
CA VAL A 97 -6.16 8.17 -11.66
C VAL A 97 -5.21 7.03 -12.05
N PHE A 98 -5.64 5.78 -11.94
CA PHE A 98 -4.83 4.58 -12.16
C PHE A 98 -5.01 3.99 -13.57
N ASN A 99 -5.15 4.83 -14.58
CA ASN A 99 -5.45 4.39 -15.96
C ASN A 99 -4.21 4.33 -16.85
N ASP A 100 -3.41 5.39 -16.87
CA ASP A 100 -2.37 5.62 -17.90
C ASP A 100 -1.16 6.38 -17.35
N ASN A 101 -0.86 6.25 -16.06
CA ASN A 101 0.29 6.91 -15.43
C ASN A 101 1.42 5.90 -15.16
N ASP A 102 2.66 6.34 -15.32
CA ASP A 102 3.82 5.57 -14.87
C ASP A 102 3.90 5.62 -13.34
N PHE A 103 4.24 4.49 -12.73
CA PHE A 103 4.41 4.36 -11.28
C PHE A 103 5.80 3.86 -10.93
N TYR A 104 6.34 4.41 -9.84
CA TYR A 104 7.57 3.93 -9.22
C TYR A 104 7.26 3.10 -7.97
N ILE A 105 8.00 2.00 -7.80
CA ILE A 105 7.96 1.21 -6.57
C ILE A 105 8.76 1.92 -5.48
N ILE A 106 8.14 2.09 -4.32
CA ILE A 106 8.77 2.64 -3.13
C ILE A 106 8.79 1.54 -2.07
N MET A 107 9.93 1.41 -1.39
CA MET A 107 10.06 0.58 -0.20
C MET A 107 10.73 1.40 0.90
N ASN A 108 10.13 1.41 2.07
CA ASN A 108 10.69 2.09 3.23
C ASN A 108 10.25 1.37 4.51
N LEU A 109 11.00 1.61 5.59
CA LEU A 109 10.63 1.25 6.95
C LEU A 109 10.56 2.54 7.76
N ALA A 110 9.35 3.08 7.93
CA ALA A 110 9.14 4.32 8.68
C ALA A 110 9.25 4.07 10.20
N VAL A 111 9.77 5.06 10.92
CA VAL A 111 9.83 5.05 12.39
C VAL A 111 9.06 6.26 12.92
N GLY A 112 7.84 6.00 13.39
CA GLY A 112 6.94 7.04 13.84
C GLY A 112 6.07 7.64 12.73
N GLY A 113 5.09 8.45 13.11
CA GLY A 113 4.18 9.13 12.19
C GLY A 113 2.78 9.27 12.78
N SER A 114 1.92 10.07 12.17
CA SER A 114 0.51 10.18 12.59
C SER A 114 -0.24 8.85 12.52
N PHE A 115 0.17 7.98 11.60
CA PHE A 115 -0.46 6.70 11.33
C PHE A 115 -0.15 5.61 12.38
N VAL A 116 1.12 5.50 12.78
CA VAL A 116 1.59 4.47 13.73
C VAL A 116 1.80 5.01 15.15
N GLY A 117 1.86 6.34 15.31
CA GLY A 117 2.26 6.97 16.57
C GLY A 117 3.78 6.97 16.75
N ALA A 118 4.27 7.56 17.84
CA ALA A 118 5.71 7.57 18.13
C ALA A 118 6.16 6.23 18.76
N PRO A 119 7.42 5.79 18.53
CA PRO A 119 8.01 4.70 19.30
C PRO A 119 7.93 4.94 20.81
N THR A 120 7.81 3.86 21.57
CA THR A 120 7.75 3.89 23.03
C THR A 120 8.94 3.14 23.62
N GLN A 121 9.03 3.08 24.95
CA GLN A 121 10.07 2.29 25.63
C GLN A 121 9.94 0.78 25.34
N GLN A 122 8.77 0.34 24.90
CA GLN A 122 8.49 -1.04 24.50
C GLN A 122 8.94 -1.34 23.06
N THR A 123 9.24 -0.32 22.26
CA THR A 123 9.71 -0.50 20.89
C THR A 123 11.15 -1.02 20.91
N VAL A 124 11.34 -2.24 20.42
CA VAL A 124 12.66 -2.88 20.32
C VAL A 124 13.38 -2.37 19.08
N PHE A 125 14.63 -1.94 19.23
CA PHE A 125 15.51 -1.58 18.12
C PHE A 125 16.79 -2.44 18.14
N PRO A 126 17.42 -2.71 16.98
CA PRO A 126 16.99 -2.31 15.63
C PRO A 126 15.81 -3.15 15.11
N GLN A 127 15.15 -2.64 14.07
CA GLN A 127 14.17 -3.39 13.27
C GLN A 127 14.69 -3.52 11.83
N THR A 128 14.24 -4.54 11.11
CA THR A 128 14.71 -4.82 9.73
C THR A 128 13.54 -5.29 8.88
N MET A 129 13.50 -4.81 7.64
CA MET A 129 12.58 -5.29 6.61
C MET A 129 13.39 -6.10 5.60
N TYR A 130 13.13 -7.40 5.51
CA TYR A 130 13.78 -8.29 4.54
C TYR A 130 12.92 -8.39 3.29
N VAL A 131 13.55 -8.27 2.12
CA VAL A 131 12.90 -8.42 0.81
C VAL A 131 13.73 -9.41 0.01
N ASP A 132 13.16 -10.59 -0.24
CA ASP A 132 13.83 -11.62 -1.04
C ASP A 132 13.81 -11.25 -2.54
N TYR A 133 12.65 -10.81 -3.05
CA TYR A 133 12.51 -10.38 -4.43
C TYR A 133 11.38 -9.38 -4.64
N ILE A 134 11.45 -8.71 -5.80
CA ILE A 134 10.32 -8.02 -6.44
C ILE A 134 10.22 -8.59 -7.85
N ARG A 135 9.00 -8.94 -8.26
CA ARG A 135 8.73 -9.43 -9.62
C ARG A 135 7.57 -8.62 -10.22
N ILE A 136 7.74 -8.23 -11.46
CA ILE A 136 6.77 -7.48 -12.25
C ILE A 136 6.47 -8.33 -13.48
N TYR A 137 5.19 -8.42 -13.82
CA TYR A 137 4.67 -9.27 -14.89
C TYR A 137 3.77 -8.43 -15.80
N GLU A 138 3.64 -8.87 -17.07
CA GLU A 138 2.77 -8.29 -18.10
C GLU A 138 1.86 -9.37 -18.70
#